data_AF-R7P7R1-F1
#
_entry.id   AF-R7P7R1-F1
#
_cell.length_a   1.000
_cell.length_b   1.000
_cell.length_c   1.000
_cell.angle_alpha   90.00
_cell.angle_beta   90.00
_cell.angle_gamma   90.00
#
_symmetry.space_group_name_H-M   'P 1'
#
loop_
_entity.id
_entity.type
_entity.pdbx_description
1 polymer ?
#
loop_
_entity_poly.entity_id
_entity_poly.type
_entity_poly.pdbx_seq_one_letter_code
_entity_poly.pdbx_strand_id
1 'polypeptide(L)'
;MNFFEKFGFLEDEQKEYEDITPEEIKKMISKHNKLVETNLQFLKDLEINTYKEIFINYPDMFLMDASNFEKYFNRYEKEALQEKLNTNYKVVKFL
;
A
#
# COMPACT_ATOMS: atom_id res chain seq x y z
N MET A 1 16.48 9.19 -1.81
CA MET A 1 15.81 7.91 -1.52
C MET A 1 14.46 7.94 -2.19
N ASN A 2 14.21 6.98 -3.08
CA ASN A 2 12.84 6.74 -3.55
C ASN A 2 12.03 6.10 -2.40
N PHE A 3 10.70 6.09 -2.48
CA PHE A 3 9.91 5.47 -1.40
C PHE A 3 10.17 3.96 -1.30
N PHE A 4 10.52 3.28 -2.39
CA PHE A 4 10.84 1.85 -2.35
C PHE A 4 11.96 1.54 -1.34
N GLU A 5 13.07 2.25 -1.37
CA GLU A 5 14.17 2.11 -0.40
C GLU A 5 13.72 2.45 1.01
N LYS A 6 12.99 3.57 1.18
CA LYS A 6 12.49 4.04 2.48
C LYS A 6 11.56 3.01 3.15
N PHE A 7 10.77 2.32 2.33
CA PHE A 7 9.83 1.31 2.78
C PHE A 7 10.39 -0.12 2.66
N GLY A 8 11.69 -0.27 2.36
CA GLY A 8 12.41 -1.54 2.40
C GLY A 8 12.04 -2.53 1.29
N PHE A 9 11.53 -2.06 0.15
CA PHE A 9 11.23 -2.89 -1.01
C PHE A 9 12.52 -3.43 -1.65
N LEU A 10 12.55 -4.73 -1.89
CA LEU A 10 13.62 -5.44 -2.58
C LEU A 10 13.58 -5.15 -4.08
N GLU A 11 14.69 -5.38 -4.78
CA GLU A 11 14.78 -5.16 -6.23
C GLU A 11 13.76 -6.00 -7.00
N ASP A 12 13.56 -7.26 -6.62
CA ASP A 12 12.57 -8.13 -7.25
C ASP A 12 11.13 -7.63 -7.04
N GLU A 13 10.82 -7.10 -5.85
CA GLU A 13 9.51 -6.51 -5.52
C GLU A 13 9.25 -5.23 -6.33
N GLN A 14 10.29 -4.40 -6.51
CA GLN A 14 10.21 -3.21 -7.35
C GLN A 14 9.97 -3.58 -8.81
N LYS A 15 10.70 -4.59 -9.30
CA LYS A 15 10.54 -5.08 -10.67
C LYS A 15 9.14 -5.67 -10.89
N GLU A 16 8.61 -6.43 -9.94
CA GLU A 16 7.24 -6.95 -10.01
C GLU A 16 6.23 -5.80 -10.15
N TYR A 17 6.31 -4.78 -9.29
CA TYR A 17 5.48 -3.58 -9.42
C TYR A 17 5.62 -2.93 -10.80
N GLU A 18 6.83 -2.78 -11.31
CA GLU A 18 7.09 -2.21 -12.63
C GLU A 18 6.50 -3.05 -13.77
N ASP A 19 6.53 -4.38 -13.66
CA ASP A 19 6.06 -5.29 -14.71
C ASP A 19 4.52 -5.37 -14.75
N ILE A 20 3.84 -5.28 -13.60
CA ILE A 20 2.38 -5.49 -13.51
C ILE A 20 1.56 -4.19 -13.46
N THR A 21 2.18 -3.06 -13.08
CA THR A 21 1.45 -1.80 -12.91
C THR A 21 1.38 -1.03 -14.24
N PRO A 22 0.20 -0.54 -14.67
CA PRO A 22 0.10 0.30 -15.85
C PRO A 22 0.90 1.61 -15.72
N GLU A 23 1.53 2.05 -16.81
CA GLU A 23 2.38 3.25 -16.85
C GLU A 23 1.70 4.53 -16.34
N GLU A 24 0.39 4.66 -16.58
CA GLU A 24 -0.40 5.81 -16.09
C GLU A 24 -0.46 5.85 -14.55
N ILE A 25 -0.61 4.69 -13.90
CA ILE A 25 -0.63 4.58 -12.44
C ILE A 25 0.74 4.89 -11.87
N LYS A 26 1.82 4.39 -12.48
CA LYS A 26 3.20 4.71 -12.05
C LYS A 26 3.50 6.20 -12.11
N LYS A 27 3.05 6.87 -13.17
CA LYS A 27 3.18 8.33 -13.32
C LYS A 27 2.41 9.07 -12.22
N MET A 28 1.21 8.61 -11.89
CA MET A 28 0.42 9.20 -10.80
C MET A 28 1.09 9.00 -9.44
N ILE A 29 1.60 7.80 -9.15
CA ILE A 29 2.35 7.50 -7.93
C ILE A 29 3.58 8.40 -7.81
N SER A 30 4.36 8.53 -8.90
CA SER A 30 5.53 9.40 -8.94
C SER A 30 5.17 10.88 -8.69
N LYS A 31 4.05 11.35 -9.26
CA LYS A 31 3.56 12.73 -9.07
C LYS A 31 3.03 12.97 -7.65
N HIS A 32 2.46 11.96 -7.02
CA HIS A 32 1.83 12.04 -5.70
C HIS A 32 2.64 11.31 -4.62
N ASN A 33 3.97 11.25 -4.75
CA ASN A 33 4.84 10.45 -3.89
C ASN A 33 4.58 10.68 -2.38
N LYS A 34 4.44 11.92 -1.93
CA LYS A 34 4.17 12.23 -0.51
C LYS A 34 2.88 11.58 0.01
N LEU A 35 1.82 11.57 -0.79
CA LEU A 35 0.54 10.95 -0.43
C LEU A 35 0.69 9.43 -0.31
N VAL A 36 1.35 8.83 -1.30
CA VAL A 36 1.64 7.40 -1.31
C VAL A 36 2.47 6.99 -0.11
N GLU A 37 3.51 7.78 0.23
CA GLU A 37 4.33 7.56 1.43
C GLU A 37 3.50 7.66 2.71
N THR A 38 2.58 8.63 2.83
CA THR A 38 1.69 8.74 3.98
C THR A 38 0.81 7.50 4.13
N ASN A 39 0.19 7.04 3.03
CA ASN A 39 -0.69 5.87 3.04
C ASN A 39 0.09 4.57 3.31
N LEU A 40 1.30 4.42 2.79
CA LEU A 40 2.20 3.29 3.12
C LEU A 40 2.61 3.30 4.58
N GLN A 41 2.96 4.48 5.12
CA GLN A 41 3.35 4.61 6.53
C GLN A 41 2.20 4.22 7.45
N PHE A 42 0.97 4.62 7.12
CA PHE A 42 -0.21 4.24 7.88
C PHE A 42 -0.36 2.71 8.00
N LEU A 43 -0.18 1.94 6.90
CA LEU A 43 -0.25 0.47 6.99
C LEU A 43 0.87 -0.12 7.85
N LYS A 44 2.08 0.46 7.80
CA LYS A 44 3.19 0.05 8.68
C LYS A 44 2.91 0.36 10.14
N ASP A 45 2.32 1.52 10.44
CA ASP A 45 1.95 1.92 11.81
C ASP A 45 0.81 1.04 12.36
N LEU A 46 -0.02 0.49 11.48
CA LEU A 46 -0.97 -0.58 11.79
C LEU A 46 -0.33 -1.97 11.89
N GLU A 47 0.99 -2.11 11.73
CA GLU A 47 1.72 -3.39 11.79
C GLU A 47 1.16 -4.44 10.81
N ILE A 48 0.69 -3.99 9.64
CA ILE A 48 0.32 -4.88 8.54
C ILE A 48 1.62 -5.31 7.85
N ASN A 49 1.98 -6.58 8.01
CA ASN A 49 3.22 -7.14 7.48
C ASN A 49 3.18 -7.28 5.95
N THR A 50 1.98 -7.41 5.39
CA THR A 50 1.76 -7.58 3.94
C THR A 50 1.59 -6.26 3.18
N TYR A 51 2.01 -5.12 3.76
CA TYR A 51 1.81 -3.80 3.17
C TYR A 51 2.47 -3.63 1.79
N LYS A 52 3.58 -4.32 1.54
CA LYS A 52 4.27 -4.30 0.25
C LYS A 52 3.48 -5.03 -0.81
N GLU A 53 2.97 -6.22 -0.49
CA GLU A 53 2.13 -7.02 -1.37
C GLU A 53 0.84 -6.28 -1.72
N ILE A 54 0.25 -5.58 -0.74
CA ILE A 54 -0.90 -4.69 -0.97
C ILE A 54 -0.53 -3.58 -1.95
N PHE A 55 0.61 -2.91 -1.77
CA PHE A 55 1.06 -1.84 -2.66
C PHE A 55 1.33 -2.32 -4.09
N ILE A 56 2.05 -3.44 -4.24
CA ILE A 56 2.40 -4.01 -5.55
C ILE A 56 1.13 -4.40 -6.31
N ASN A 57 0.16 -5.03 -5.64
CA ASN A 57 -1.03 -5.58 -6.29
C ASN A 57 -2.21 -4.60 -6.39
N TYR A 58 -2.26 -3.58 -5.54
CA TYR A 58 -3.31 -2.55 -5.50
C TYR A 58 -2.73 -1.12 -5.38
N PRO A 59 -1.83 -0.72 -6.30
CA PRO A 59 -1.07 0.53 -6.18
C PRO A 59 -1.94 1.79 -6.28
N ASP A 60 -3.05 1.70 -7.00
CA ASP A 60 -4.05 2.76 -7.18
C ASP A 60 -4.75 3.15 -5.86
N MET A 61 -4.93 2.22 -4.93
CA MET A 61 -5.51 2.49 -3.61
C MET A 61 -4.72 3.56 -2.84
N PHE A 62 -3.41 3.62 -3.04
CA PHE A 62 -2.52 4.55 -2.34
C PHE A 62 -2.58 5.98 -2.91
N LEU A 63 -3.31 6.19 -4.01
CA LEU A 63 -3.63 7.52 -4.55
C LEU A 63 -4.88 8.12 -3.90
N MET A 64 -5.57 7.38 -3.02
CA MET A 64 -6.67 7.91 -2.22
C MET A 64 -6.16 8.99 -1.26
N ASP A 65 -6.96 10.03 -1.04
CA ASP A 65 -6.70 11.01 0.02
C ASP A 65 -6.47 10.31 1.37
N ALA A 66 -5.47 10.77 2.14
CA ALA A 66 -5.05 10.12 3.37
C ALA A 66 -6.19 9.95 4.38
N SER A 67 -7.09 10.93 4.51
CA SER A 67 -8.22 10.83 5.44
C SER A 67 -9.23 9.75 5.00
N ASN A 68 -9.41 9.57 3.69
CA ASN A 68 -10.28 8.51 3.17
C ASN A 68 -9.62 7.14 3.28
N PHE A 69 -8.30 7.07 3.07
CA PHE A 69 -7.52 5.85 3.25
C PHE A 69 -7.59 5.39 4.70
N GLU A 70 -7.30 6.26 5.67
CA GLU A 70 -7.42 5.93 7.10
C GLU A 70 -8.84 5.45 7.47
N LYS A 71 -9.87 6.15 7.00
CA LYS A 71 -11.27 5.76 7.21
C LYS A 71 -11.62 4.42 6.57
N TYR A 72 -10.95 4.01 5.51
CA TYR A 72 -11.16 2.72 4.87
C TYR A 72 -10.77 1.56 5.80
N PHE A 73 -9.58 1.66 6.41
CA PHE A 73 -9.05 0.64 7.31
C PHE A 73 -9.64 0.71 8.72
N ASN A 74 -9.90 1.91 9.25
CA ASN A 74 -10.43 2.11 10.61
C ASN A 74 -11.90 1.70 10.79
N ARG A 75 -12.55 1.11 9.78
CA ARG A 75 -13.87 0.46 9.91
C ARG A 75 -13.81 -0.85 10.68
N TYR A 76 -12.61 -1.39 10.85
CA TYR A 76 -12.35 -2.66 11.48
C TYR A 76 -11.51 -2.45 12.74
N GLU A 77 -11.73 -3.28 13.75
CA GLU A 77 -10.83 -3.35 14.90
C GLU A 77 -9.41 -3.70 14.45
N LYS A 78 -8.40 -3.01 15.00
CA LYS A 78 -7.00 -3.10 14.56
C LYS A 78 -6.51 -4.55 14.47
N GLU A 79 -6.72 -5.34 15.53
CA GLU A 79 -6.26 -6.74 15.60
C GLU A 79 -6.93 -7.63 14.53
N ALA A 80 -8.24 -7.47 14.34
CA ALA A 80 -8.99 -8.23 13.33
C ALA A 80 -8.58 -7.85 11.90
N LEU A 81 -8.26 -6.57 11.67
CA LEU A 81 -7.75 -6.08 10.40
C LEU A 81 -6.36 -6.66 10.10
N GLN A 82 -5.46 -6.62 11.08
CA GLN A 82 -4.12 -7.21 10.99
C GLN A 82 -4.20 -8.69 10.65
N GLU A 83 -5.00 -9.47 11.40
CA GLU A 83 -5.15 -10.91 11.16
C GLU A 83 -5.63 -11.19 9.72
N LYS A 84 -6.67 -10.48 9.27
CA LYS A 84 -7.21 -10.64 7.91
C LYS A 84 -6.19 -10.31 6.81
N LEU A 85 -5.53 -9.17 6.91
CA LEU A 85 -4.60 -8.71 5.87
C LEU A 85 -3.28 -9.48 5.87
N ASN A 86 -2.80 -9.89 7.04
CA ASN A 86 -1.59 -10.72 7.15
C ASN A 86 -1.85 -12.16 6.72
N THR A 87 -3.07 -12.68 6.89
CA THR A 87 -3.46 -14.02 6.38
C THR A 87 -3.63 -14.01 4.87
N ASN A 88 -4.30 -12.99 4.32
CA ASN A 88 -4.54 -12.88 2.89
C ASN A 88 -4.70 -11.41 2.47
N TYR A 89 -3.62 -10.79 2.02
CA TYR A 89 -3.63 -9.38 1.61
C TYR A 89 -4.65 -9.06 0.52
N LYS A 90 -5.06 -10.04 -0.30
CA LYS A 90 -6.04 -9.86 -1.38
C LYS A 90 -7.43 -9.51 -0.88
N VAL A 91 -7.71 -9.69 0.42
CA VAL A 91 -8.99 -9.26 1.01
C VAL A 91 -9.09 -7.74 1.14
N VAL A 92 -7.98 -7.01 0.96
CA VAL A 92 -7.95 -5.54 1.06
C VAL A 92 -8.96 -4.88 0.11
N LYS A 93 -9.27 -5.47 -1.04
CA LYS A 93 -10.28 -4.95 -1.99
C LYS A 93 -11.73 -5.09 -1.53
N PHE A 94 -11.96 -5.78 -0.41
CA PHE A 94 -13.28 -6.08 0.16
C PHE A 94 -13.50 -5.47 1.54
N LEU A 95 -12.54 -4.68 2.04
CA LEU A 95 -12.73 -3.82 3.20
C LEU A 95 -13.70 -2.65 2.86
#